data_AF-Q9RBI9-F1
#
_entry.id   AF-Q9RBI9-F1
#
_cell.length_a   1.000
_cell.length_b   1.000
_cell.length_c   1.000
_cell.angle_alpha   90.00
_cell.angle_beta   90.00
_cell.angle_gamma   90.00
#
_symmetry.space_group_name_H-M   'P 1'
#
loop_
_entity.id
_entity.type
_entity.pdbx_description
1 polymer ?
#
loop_
_entity_poly.entity_id
_entity_poly.type
_entity_poly.pdbx_seq_one_letter_code
_entity_poly.pdbx_strand_id
1 'polypeptide(L)'
;MTKMNGFTLIELLVTIAVIAILATIAVPSFNSILNNQKLNASTRELMSKIAEARTQAVTLRQTTGVCLSTVSDCASALSITTNQTNRVYIAQLEKNVVAGTGSATQIAFRVEGIPITTAKFTLTRNGQSRCVEVGITGDTYYKEGACT
;
A
#
# COMPACT_ATOMS: atom_id res chain seq x y z
N MET A 1 35.63 37.68 37.74
CA MET A 1 36.35 36.60 37.03
C MET A 1 35.36 35.47 36.80
N THR A 2 34.87 35.29 35.58
CA THR A 2 33.97 34.20 35.21
C THR A 2 34.78 32.92 35.03
N LYS A 3 34.56 31.93 35.89
CA LYS A 3 35.21 30.63 35.85
C LYS A 3 34.58 29.81 34.71
N MET A 4 35.37 29.43 33.70
CA MET A 4 34.91 28.49 32.68
C MET A 4 34.91 27.08 33.28
N ASN A 5 33.73 26.49 33.42
CA ASN A 5 33.60 25.10 33.84
C ASN A 5 33.69 24.21 32.59
N GLY A 6 34.79 23.47 32.46
CA GLY A 6 34.97 22.47 31.40
C GLY A 6 34.51 21.09 31.85
N PHE A 7 34.05 20.28 30.90
CA PHE A 7 33.74 18.87 31.13
C PHE A 7 35.02 18.08 31.45
N THR A 8 34.92 17.12 32.36
CA THR A 8 36.02 16.21 32.65
C THR A 8 36.12 15.11 31.58
N LEU A 9 37.31 14.56 31.36
CA LEU A 9 37.51 13.47 30.39
C LEU A 9 36.64 12.24 30.72
N ILE A 10 36.48 11.95 32.03
CA ILE A 10 35.63 10.85 32.49
C ILE A 10 34.15 11.10 32.19
N GLU A 11 33.68 12.34 32.31
CA GLU A 11 32.29 12.70 32.03
C GLU A 11 31.98 12.55 30.53
N LEU A 12 32.91 12.96 29.66
CA LEU A 12 32.79 12.71 28.22
C LEU A 12 32.74 11.21 27.90
N LEU A 13 33.59 10.40 28.54
CA LEU A 13 33.58 8.95 28.32
C LEU A 13 32.28 8.30 28.79
N VAL A 14 31.76 8.70 29.95
CA VAL A 14 30.50 8.18 30.48
C VAL A 14 29.32 8.60 29.59
N THR A 15 29.27 9.85 29.13
CA THR A 15 28.19 10.29 28.22
C THR A 15 28.20 9.54 26.89
N ILE A 16 29.37 9.31 26.27
CA ILE A 16 29.48 8.51 25.04
C ILE A 16 29.05 7.06 25.30
N ALA A 17 29.45 6.47 26.43
CA ALA A 17 29.05 5.11 26.80
C ALA A 17 27.52 4.98 26.95
N VAL A 18 26.87 5.95 27.60
CA VAL A 18 25.40 5.97 27.76
C VAL A 18 24.72 6.16 26.40
N ILE A 19 25.20 7.06 25.54
CA ILE A 19 24.66 7.26 24.19
C ILE A 19 24.78 5.97 23.36
N ALA A 20 25.90 5.26 23.44
CA ALA A 20 26.09 4.00 22.73
C ALA A 20 25.07 2.92 23.16
N ILE A 21 24.81 2.79 24.47
CA ILE A 21 23.81 1.85 24.98
C ILE A 21 22.40 2.23 24.48
N LEU A 22 22.02 3.51 24.60
CA LEU A 22 20.71 3.98 24.15
C LEU A 22 20.52 3.81 22.63
N ALA A 23 21.56 4.03 21.83
CA ALA A 23 21.51 3.88 20.38
C ALA A 23 21.18 2.42 19.97
N THR A 24 21.71 1.42 20.68
CA THR A 24 21.45 0.00 20.36
C THR A 24 20.00 -0.43 20.59
N ILE A 25 19.30 0.19 21.54
CA ILE A 25 17.90 -0.13 21.87
C ILE A 25 16.91 0.58 20.92
N ALA A 26 17.28 1.76 20.40
CA ALA A 26 16.39 2.61 19.60
C ALA A 26 16.17 2.12 18.15
N VAL A 27 17.18 1.51 17.53
CA VAL A 27 17.15 1.11 16.09
C VAL A 27 16.03 0.12 15.71
N PRO A 28 15.76 -0.99 16.44
CA PRO A 28 14.84 -2.02 15.96
C PRO A 28 13.37 -1.55 15.83
N SER A 29 12.94 -0.56 16.61
CA SER A 29 11.54 -0.09 16.62
C SER A 29 11.11 0.55 15.28
N PHE A 30 12.03 1.25 14.61
CA PHE A 30 11.74 1.98 13.36
C PHE A 30 11.34 1.09 12.18
N ASN A 31 11.85 -0.14 12.13
CA ASN A 31 11.53 -1.07 11.03
C ASN A 31 10.05 -1.46 11.01
N SER A 32 9.44 -1.67 12.18
CA SER A 32 8.02 -2.03 12.29
C SER A 32 7.10 -0.89 11.80
N ILE A 33 7.42 0.34 12.19
CA ILE A 33 6.69 1.55 11.81
C ILE A 33 6.79 1.77 10.30
N LEU A 34 8.00 1.65 9.73
CA LEU A 34 8.21 1.82 8.30
C LEU A 34 7.47 0.76 7.47
N ASN A 35 7.44 -0.50 7.95
CA ASN A 35 6.70 -1.56 7.28
C ASN A 35 5.20 -1.28 7.25
N ASN A 36 4.62 -0.86 8.38
CA ASN A 36 3.21 -0.50 8.46
C ASN A 36 2.89 0.74 7.58
N GLN A 37 3.76 1.75 7.58
CA GLN A 37 3.59 2.93 6.73
C GLN A 37 3.56 2.56 5.25
N LYS A 38 4.48 1.71 4.78
CA LYS A 38 4.51 1.26 3.39
C LYS A 38 3.30 0.42 3.01
N LEU A 39 2.88 -0.50 3.89
CA LEU A 39 1.69 -1.31 3.67
C LEU A 39 0.41 -0.44 3.59
N ASN A 40 0.29 0.53 4.49
CA ASN A 40 -0.82 1.48 4.47
C ASN A 40 -0.76 2.41 3.25
N ALA A 41 0.43 2.82 2.79
CA ALA A 41 0.60 3.60 1.57
C ALA A 41 0.12 2.82 0.33
N SER A 42 0.53 1.56 0.18
CA SER A 42 0.06 0.71 -0.91
C SER A 42 -1.45 0.43 -0.86
N THR A 43 -2.00 0.33 0.34
CA THR A 43 -3.46 0.15 0.52
C THR A 43 -4.24 1.40 0.10
N ARG A 44 -3.76 2.59 0.48
CA ARG A 44 -4.33 3.86 0.03
C ARG A 44 -4.19 4.06 -1.46
N GLU A 45 -3.05 3.69 -2.04
CA GLU A 45 -2.83 3.74 -3.48
C GLU A 45 -3.84 2.86 -4.22
N LEU A 46 -4.01 1.61 -3.77
CA LEU A 46 -5.01 0.70 -4.34
C LEU A 46 -6.43 1.27 -4.25
N MET A 47 -6.84 1.79 -3.09
CA MET A 47 -8.15 2.41 -2.93
C MET A 47 -8.33 3.64 -3.83
N SER A 48 -7.29 4.46 -3.96
CA SER A 48 -7.28 5.63 -4.84
C SER A 48 -7.47 5.20 -6.30
N LYS A 49 -6.75 4.18 -6.76
CA LYS A 49 -6.89 3.64 -8.13
C LYS A 49 -8.23 2.98 -8.38
N ILE A 50 -8.83 2.34 -7.37
CA ILE A 50 -10.21 1.84 -7.44
C ILE A 50 -11.21 2.98 -7.65
N ALA A 51 -11.10 4.05 -6.86
CA ALA A 51 -11.96 5.21 -7.00
C ALA A 51 -11.75 5.94 -8.34
N GLU A 52 -10.50 6.05 -8.78
CA GLU A 52 -10.12 6.63 -10.08
C GLU A 52 -10.72 5.82 -11.23
N ALA A 53 -10.48 4.51 -11.27
CA ALA A 53 -11.02 3.64 -12.31
C ALA A 53 -12.54 3.70 -12.36
N ARG A 54 -13.22 3.63 -11.20
CA ARG A 54 -14.69 3.75 -11.10
C ARG A 54 -15.20 5.05 -11.70
N THR A 55 -14.60 6.18 -11.31
CA THR A 55 -15.00 7.51 -11.81
C THR A 55 -14.76 7.61 -13.32
N GLN A 56 -13.64 7.08 -13.80
CA GLN A 56 -13.29 7.08 -15.21
C GLN A 56 -14.20 6.17 -16.03
N ALA A 57 -14.71 5.08 -15.46
CA ALA A 57 -15.69 4.22 -16.13
C ALA A 57 -16.97 4.99 -16.49
N VAL A 58 -17.45 5.80 -15.54
CA VAL A 58 -18.64 6.64 -15.68
C VAL A 58 -18.38 7.80 -16.64
N THR A 59 -17.27 8.51 -16.45
CA THR A 59 -16.92 9.67 -17.28
C THR A 59 -16.70 9.31 -18.74
N LEU A 60 -15.97 8.22 -19.01
CA LEU A 60 -15.66 7.78 -20.37
C LEU A 60 -16.78 6.94 -20.99
N ARG A 61 -17.80 6.53 -20.21
CA ARG A 61 -18.82 5.55 -20.60
C ARG A 61 -18.20 4.28 -21.20
N GLN A 62 -17.12 3.82 -20.60
CA GLN A 62 -16.37 2.65 -21.03
C GLN A 62 -15.94 1.82 -19.82
N THR A 63 -15.85 0.51 -19.99
CA THR A 63 -15.35 -0.37 -18.91
C THR A 63 -13.90 -0.02 -18.58
N THR A 64 -13.59 0.26 -17.33
CA THR A 64 -12.21 0.47 -16.87
C THR A 64 -11.85 -0.62 -15.86
N GLY A 65 -10.59 -0.70 -15.46
CA GLY A 65 -10.24 -1.58 -14.36
C GLY A 65 -8.95 -1.21 -13.67
N VAL A 66 -8.72 -1.87 -12.54
CA VAL A 66 -7.54 -1.72 -11.70
C VAL A 66 -6.73 -3.00 -11.75
N CYS A 67 -5.41 -2.87 -11.69
CA CYS A 67 -4.44 -3.96 -11.72
C CYS A 67 -3.36 -3.78 -10.65
N LEU A 68 -2.95 -4.86 -9.98
CA LEU A 68 -1.79 -4.87 -9.05
C LEU A 68 -0.47 -5.29 -9.73
N SER A 69 -0.54 -5.86 -10.94
CA SER A 69 0.62 -6.32 -11.72
C SER A 69 0.88 -5.37 -12.90
N THR A 70 1.21 -5.92 -14.06
CA THR A 70 1.43 -5.19 -15.30
C THR A 70 0.12 -4.99 -16.08
N VAL A 71 0.11 -3.97 -16.93
CA VAL A 71 -1.05 -3.65 -17.79
C VAL A 71 -1.43 -4.82 -18.69
N SER A 72 -0.44 -5.55 -19.25
CA SER A 72 -0.67 -6.67 -20.16
C SER A 72 -1.38 -7.84 -19.49
N ASP A 73 -1.00 -8.17 -18.25
CA ASP A 73 -1.60 -9.28 -17.51
C ASP A 73 -3.09 -9.01 -17.26
N CYS A 74 -3.39 -7.80 -16.80
CA CYS A 74 -4.77 -7.44 -16.45
C CYS A 74 -5.63 -7.08 -17.66
N ALA A 75 -5.08 -6.50 -18.74
CA ALA A 75 -5.86 -6.22 -19.95
C ALA A 75 -6.49 -7.50 -20.51
N SER A 76 -5.73 -8.59 -20.54
CA SER A 76 -6.22 -9.90 -21.00
C SER A 76 -7.35 -10.43 -20.12
N ALA A 77 -7.20 -10.35 -18.80
CA ALA A 77 -8.14 -10.94 -17.87
C ALA A 77 -9.37 -10.04 -17.57
N LEU A 78 -9.28 -8.74 -17.86
CA LEU A 78 -10.40 -7.81 -17.83
C LEU A 78 -11.13 -7.69 -19.18
N SER A 79 -10.69 -8.44 -20.21
CA SER A 79 -11.22 -8.36 -21.59
C SER A 79 -11.17 -6.94 -22.17
N ILE A 80 -10.16 -6.14 -21.78
CA ILE A 80 -9.90 -4.82 -22.37
C ILE A 80 -8.90 -5.03 -23.51
N THR A 81 -9.29 -4.65 -24.72
CA THR A 81 -8.43 -4.80 -25.91
C THR A 81 -7.09 -4.09 -25.70
N THR A 82 -5.99 -4.70 -26.18
CA THR A 82 -4.62 -4.19 -26.03
C THR A 82 -4.37 -2.80 -26.62
N ASN A 83 -5.26 -2.32 -27.50
CA ASN A 83 -5.23 -0.96 -28.05
C ASN A 83 -5.94 0.08 -27.17
N GLN A 84 -6.45 -0.32 -25.99
CA GLN A 84 -7.25 0.49 -25.07
C GLN A 84 -6.71 0.42 -23.63
N THR A 85 -5.42 0.15 -23.48
CA THR A 85 -4.71 0.02 -22.19
C THR A 85 -4.78 1.24 -21.30
N ASN A 86 -5.10 2.42 -21.86
CA ASN A 86 -5.34 3.66 -21.10
C ASN A 86 -6.53 3.56 -20.10
N ARG A 87 -7.32 2.49 -20.17
CA ARG A 87 -8.45 2.21 -19.25
C ARG A 87 -8.06 1.29 -18.09
N VAL A 88 -6.79 0.88 -18.00
CA VAL A 88 -6.25 0.03 -16.95
C VAL A 88 -5.39 0.89 -16.01
N TYR A 89 -5.83 1.01 -14.77
CA TYR A 89 -5.16 1.78 -13.73
C TYR A 89 -4.32 0.85 -12.87
N ILE A 90 -3.01 1.11 -12.78
CA ILE A 90 -2.10 0.27 -12.00
C ILE A 90 -2.03 0.81 -10.57
N ALA A 91 -2.32 -0.04 -9.59
CA ALA A 91 -2.03 0.22 -8.18
C ALA A 91 -0.57 -0.14 -7.90
N GLN A 92 0.28 0.89 -7.80
CA GLN A 92 1.71 0.69 -7.54
C GLN A 92 1.94 0.33 -6.08
N LEU A 93 2.32 -0.92 -5.83
CA LEU A 93 2.66 -1.38 -4.49
C LEU A 93 4.10 -0.97 -4.13
N GLU A 94 4.29 -0.60 -2.87
CA GLU A 94 5.61 -0.29 -2.31
C GLU A 94 6.50 -1.54 -2.32
N LYS A 95 7.82 -1.34 -2.37
CA LYS A 95 8.79 -2.46 -2.38
C LYS A 95 8.54 -3.43 -1.21
N ASN A 96 8.44 -4.72 -1.49
CA ASN A 96 8.13 -5.82 -0.56
C ASN A 96 6.69 -5.84 -0.02
N VAL A 97 5.76 -5.09 -0.62
CA VAL A 97 4.32 -5.32 -0.45
C VAL A 97 3.85 -6.21 -1.59
N VAL A 98 3.19 -7.31 -1.26
CA VAL A 98 2.71 -8.29 -2.25
C VAL A 98 1.26 -8.67 -2.00
N ALA A 99 0.55 -9.08 -3.05
CA ALA A 99 -0.78 -9.66 -2.90
C ALA A 99 -0.68 -11.00 -2.14
N GLY A 100 -1.54 -11.20 -1.14
CA GLY A 100 -1.64 -12.43 -0.38
C GLY A 100 -2.24 -13.57 -1.20
N THR A 101 -2.04 -14.81 -0.74
CA THR A 101 -2.59 -16.00 -1.40
C THR A 101 -4.13 -15.91 -1.50
N GLY A 102 -4.68 -16.16 -2.69
CA GLY A 102 -6.12 -16.06 -2.94
C GLY A 102 -6.66 -14.62 -3.06
N SER A 103 -5.79 -13.61 -2.97
CA SER A 103 -6.17 -12.22 -3.23
C SER A 103 -6.54 -12.02 -4.69
N ALA A 104 -7.54 -11.18 -4.94
CA ALA A 104 -7.72 -10.59 -6.25
C ALA A 104 -6.47 -9.79 -6.65
N THR A 105 -6.16 -9.77 -7.94
CA THR A 105 -5.07 -8.98 -8.54
C THR A 105 -5.59 -7.90 -9.47
N GLN A 106 -6.90 -7.89 -9.71
CA GLN A 106 -7.57 -6.96 -10.61
C GLN A 106 -9.06 -6.86 -10.31
N ILE A 107 -9.67 -5.78 -10.78
CA ILE A 107 -11.12 -5.59 -10.79
C ILE A 107 -11.50 -4.69 -11.97
N ALA A 108 -12.62 -4.98 -12.64
CA ALA A 108 -13.17 -4.10 -13.66
C ALA A 108 -14.49 -3.46 -13.22
N PHE A 109 -14.72 -2.25 -13.69
CA PHE A 109 -15.93 -1.46 -13.49
C PHE A 109 -16.64 -1.27 -14.82
N ARG A 110 -17.96 -1.47 -14.83
CA ARG A 110 -18.83 -1.15 -15.97
C ARG A 110 -19.00 0.35 -16.12
N VAL A 111 -19.64 0.77 -17.21
CA VAL A 111 -19.89 2.18 -17.53
C VAL A 111 -20.74 2.89 -16.49
N GLU A 112 -21.49 2.14 -15.66
CA GLU A 112 -22.28 2.64 -14.54
C GLU A 112 -21.47 2.82 -13.24
N GLY A 113 -20.17 2.51 -13.26
CA GLY A 113 -19.32 2.56 -12.07
C GLY A 113 -19.57 1.42 -11.08
N ILE A 114 -20.24 0.36 -11.52
CA ILE A 114 -20.50 -0.87 -10.77
C ILE A 114 -19.43 -1.90 -11.14
N PRO A 115 -18.83 -2.63 -10.18
CA PRO A 115 -17.86 -3.65 -10.49
C PRO A 115 -18.50 -4.85 -11.21
N ILE A 116 -17.77 -5.46 -12.14
CA ILE A 116 -18.24 -6.66 -12.87
C ILE A 116 -18.36 -7.85 -11.92
N THR A 117 -17.42 -7.96 -10.97
CA THR A 117 -17.37 -8.97 -9.92
C THR A 117 -16.90 -8.33 -8.62
N THR A 118 -17.31 -8.88 -7.49
CA THR A 118 -16.72 -8.51 -6.20
C THR A 118 -15.26 -8.91 -6.17
N ALA A 119 -14.40 -8.11 -5.54
CA ALA A 119 -12.99 -8.42 -5.39
C ALA A 119 -12.55 -8.21 -3.94
N LYS A 120 -11.72 -9.13 -3.44
CA LYS A 120 -11.08 -9.05 -2.13
C LYS A 120 -9.57 -8.96 -2.35
N PHE A 121 -8.99 -7.80 -2.08
CA PHE A 121 -7.56 -7.56 -2.18
C PHE A 121 -6.92 -7.68 -0.80
N THR A 122 -6.05 -8.68 -0.63
CA THR A 122 -5.22 -8.81 0.57
C THR A 122 -3.79 -8.38 0.21
N LEU A 123 -3.32 -7.28 0.81
CA LEU A 123 -1.93 -6.84 0.69
C LEU A 123 -1.15 -7.29 1.93
N THR A 124 0.05 -7.83 1.72
CA THR A 124 0.87 -8.41 2.78
C THR A 124 2.30 -7.87 2.76
N ARG A 125 2.87 -7.68 3.95
CA ARG A 125 4.29 -7.31 4.15
C ARG A 125 4.74 -7.78 5.53
N ASN A 126 5.82 -8.58 5.60
CA ASN A 126 6.44 -9.02 6.86
C ASN A 126 5.43 -9.55 7.90
N GLY A 127 4.48 -10.38 7.47
CA GLY A 127 3.45 -10.98 8.34
C GLY A 127 2.25 -10.06 8.67
N GLN A 128 2.29 -8.78 8.32
CA GLN A 128 1.15 -7.88 8.43
C GLN A 128 0.32 -7.91 7.15
N SER A 129 -1.00 -7.80 7.30
CA SER A 129 -1.96 -7.81 6.18
C SER A 129 -2.94 -6.65 6.25
N ARG A 130 -3.39 -6.20 5.08
CA ARG A 130 -4.50 -5.25 4.90
C ARG A 130 -5.46 -5.80 3.88
N CYS A 131 -6.74 -5.60 4.14
CA CYS A 131 -7.81 -6.07 3.29
C CYS A 131 -8.57 -4.88 2.72
N VAL A 132 -8.76 -4.89 1.40
CA VAL A 132 -9.64 -3.98 0.67
C VAL A 132 -10.66 -4.83 -0.07
N GLU A 133 -11.93 -4.68 0.30
CA GLU A 133 -13.05 -5.39 -0.33
C GLU A 133 -13.81 -4.41 -1.21
N VAL A 134 -14.17 -4.84 -2.42
CA VAL A 134 -15.07 -4.10 -3.30
C VAL A 134 -16.38 -4.87 -3.40
N GLY A 135 -17.44 -4.27 -2.86
CA GLY A 135 -18.79 -4.82 -2.85
C GLY A 135 -19.46 -4.72 -4.22
N ILE A 136 -20.62 -5.37 -4.37
CA ILE A 136 -21.35 -5.39 -5.65
C ILE A 136 -21.82 -4.02 -6.11
N THR A 137 -21.92 -3.02 -5.22
CA THR A 137 -22.33 -1.66 -5.56
C THR A 137 -21.16 -0.73 -5.88
N GLY A 138 -19.92 -1.25 -5.79
CA GLY A 138 -18.69 -0.48 -5.94
C GLY A 138 -18.30 0.29 -4.69
N ASP A 139 -18.95 0.02 -3.56
CA ASP A 139 -18.49 0.41 -2.22
C ASP A 139 -17.17 -0.30 -1.90
N THR A 140 -16.24 0.45 -1.30
CA THR A 140 -14.93 -0.06 -0.89
C THR A 140 -14.86 -0.12 0.63
N TYR A 141 -14.59 -1.32 1.15
CA TYR A 141 -14.41 -1.55 2.58
C TYR A 141 -12.95 -1.85 2.89
N TYR A 142 -12.43 -1.24 3.94
CA TYR A 142 -11.06 -1.45 4.40
C TYR A 142 -11.07 -2.02 5.81
N LYS A 143 -10.25 -3.06 6.03
CA LYS A 143 -9.96 -3.58 7.37
C LYS A 143 -8.49 -3.98 7.51
N GLU A 144 -8.02 -3.95 8.74
CA GLU A 144 -6.74 -4.56 9.08
C GLU A 144 -6.86 -6.10 9.07
N GLY A 145 -5.83 -6.79 8.58
CA GLY A 145 -5.84 -8.25 8.42
C GLY A 145 -6.08 -8.71 6.98
N ALA A 146 -6.17 -10.03 6.79
CA ALA A 146 -6.48 -10.64 5.50
C ALA A 146 -7.99 -10.63 5.22
N CYS A 147 -8.38 -10.65 3.94
CA CYS A 147 -9.77 -10.80 3.56
C CYS A 147 -10.22 -12.25 3.73
N THR A 148 -10.67 -12.63 4.92
CA THR A 148 -11.37 -13.90 5.15
C THR A 148 -12.77 -13.89 4.57
#